data_AF-A0A952KS99-F1
#
_entry.id   AF-A0A952KS99-F1
#
_cell.length_a   1.000
_cell.length_b   1.000
_cell.length_c   1.000
_cell.angle_alpha   90.00
_cell.angle_beta   90.00
_cell.angle_gamma   90.00
#
_symmetry.space_group_name_H-M   'P 1'
#
loop_
_entity.id
_entity.type
_entity.pdbx_description
1 polymer ?
#
loop_
_entity_poly.entity_id
_entity_poly.type
_entity_poly.pdbx_seq_one_letter_code
_entity_poly.pdbx_strand_id
1 'polypeptide(L)'
;MAEPETEARKPVLQLKSQKFRDARQGDWRALNAALDKIDSRGLGQFSIDEILNLPVLYRSAMSSLSMAQSISLDRNMITYLQALCARAYVTIYGPHTRFKDVVSSFFLKAWPQAIRKLAAELW
;
A
#
# COMPACT_ATOMS: atom_id res chain seq x y z
N MET A 1 -8.12 -47.82 -33.53
CA MET A 1 -6.84 -47.16 -33.22
C MET A 1 -7.06 -45.66 -33.27
N ALA A 2 -6.90 -45.01 -32.11
CA ALA A 2 -6.76 -43.58 -31.83
C ALA A 2 -7.85 -42.58 -32.30
N GLU A 3 -8.71 -42.20 -31.36
CA GLU A 3 -9.39 -40.89 -31.34
C GLU A 3 -8.35 -39.76 -31.19
N PRO A 4 -8.47 -38.62 -31.89
CA PRO A 4 -7.76 -37.41 -31.50
C PRO A 4 -8.53 -36.74 -30.36
N GLU A 5 -8.17 -37.12 -29.14
CA GLU A 5 -8.40 -36.29 -27.96
C GLU A 5 -7.52 -35.05 -28.04
N THR A 6 -8.03 -33.87 -28.45
CA THR A 6 -7.45 -32.62 -27.98
C THR A 6 -8.38 -31.41 -28.13
N GLU A 7 -8.58 -30.75 -26.99
CA GLU A 7 -8.52 -29.29 -26.87
C GLU A 7 -9.80 -28.48 -27.16
N ALA A 8 -10.56 -28.18 -26.10
CA ALA A 8 -10.94 -26.80 -25.75
C ALA A 8 -12.01 -26.75 -24.63
N ARG A 9 -11.76 -27.37 -23.46
CA ARG A 9 -12.55 -27.06 -22.25
C ARG A 9 -11.80 -26.06 -21.36
N LYS A 10 -11.66 -24.81 -21.82
CA LYS A 10 -11.32 -23.67 -20.95
C LYS A 10 -12.21 -22.41 -21.16
N PRO A 11 -13.55 -22.44 -20.93
CA PRO A 11 -14.33 -21.21 -20.94
C PRO A 11 -14.71 -20.68 -19.55
N VAL A 12 -14.69 -21.47 -18.47
CA VAL A 12 -15.31 -21.03 -17.19
C VAL A 12 -14.39 -20.19 -16.30
N LEU A 13 -13.08 -20.46 -16.31
CA LEU A 13 -12.11 -19.74 -15.45
C LEU A 13 -11.87 -18.31 -15.94
N GLN A 14 -11.88 -18.08 -17.26
CA GLN A 14 -11.64 -16.76 -17.86
C GLN A 14 -12.83 -15.81 -17.68
N LEU A 15 -14.06 -16.29 -17.80
CA LEU A 15 -15.29 -15.50 -17.58
C LEU A 15 -15.45 -15.07 -16.11
N LYS A 16 -15.01 -15.89 -15.16
CA LYS A 16 -14.95 -15.52 -13.73
C LYS A 16 -13.85 -14.49 -13.45
N SER A 17 -12.70 -14.61 -14.12
CA SER A 17 -11.58 -13.66 -14.04
C SER A 17 -11.96 -12.24 -14.48
N GLN A 18 -12.65 -12.09 -15.61
CA GLN A 18 -13.06 -10.79 -16.12
C GLN A 18 -14.13 -10.12 -15.26
N LYS A 19 -15.16 -10.86 -14.81
CA LYS A 19 -16.16 -10.32 -13.87
C LYS A 19 -15.56 -9.92 -12.52
N PHE A 20 -14.49 -10.59 -12.10
CA PHE A 20 -13.77 -10.22 -10.88
C PHE A 20 -12.96 -8.93 -11.04
N ARG A 21 -12.35 -8.73 -12.22
CA ARG A 21 -11.60 -7.52 -12.58
C ARG A 21 -12.51 -6.28 -12.59
N ASP A 22 -13.68 -6.36 -13.21
CA ASP A 22 -14.57 -5.19 -13.37
C ASP A 22 -15.23 -4.75 -12.05
N ALA A 23 -15.65 -5.71 -11.20
CA ALA A 23 -16.34 -5.38 -9.96
C ALA A 23 -15.43 -4.76 -8.88
N ARG A 24 -14.11 -5.03 -8.91
CA ARG A 24 -13.16 -4.62 -7.86
C ARG A 24 -12.14 -3.57 -8.29
N GLN A 25 -12.02 -3.28 -9.58
CA GLN A 25 -11.20 -2.18 -10.07
C GLN A 25 -11.65 -0.80 -9.55
N GLY A 26 -12.94 -0.63 -9.25
CA GLY A 26 -13.46 0.60 -8.64
C GLY A 26 -12.85 0.86 -7.27
N ASP A 27 -12.87 -0.14 -6.40
CA ASP A 27 -12.32 -0.06 -5.04
C ASP A 27 -10.80 0.16 -5.05
N TRP A 28 -10.09 -0.49 -5.98
CA TRP A 28 -8.64 -0.32 -6.10
C TRP A 28 -8.27 1.09 -6.56
N ARG A 29 -9.04 1.67 -7.49
CA ARG A 29 -8.84 3.06 -7.94
C ARG A 29 -9.18 4.05 -6.84
N ALA A 30 -10.23 3.80 -6.06
CA ALA A 30 -10.59 4.62 -4.91
C ALA A 30 -9.47 4.62 -3.85
N LEU A 31 -8.91 3.44 -3.52
CA LEU A 31 -7.77 3.35 -2.62
C LEU A 31 -6.54 4.07 -3.19
N ASN A 32 -6.21 3.86 -4.47
CA ASN A 32 -5.05 4.51 -5.08
C ASN A 32 -5.16 6.04 -5.08
N ALA A 33 -6.34 6.57 -5.42
CA ALA A 33 -6.60 8.02 -5.39
C ALA A 33 -6.54 8.59 -3.97
N ALA A 34 -6.99 7.84 -2.96
CA ALA A 34 -6.86 8.23 -1.57
C ALA A 34 -5.37 8.30 -1.15
N LEU A 35 -4.57 7.30 -1.53
CA LEU A 35 -3.13 7.28 -1.26
C LEU A 35 -2.39 8.42 -1.98
N ASP A 36 -2.72 8.72 -3.24
CA ASP A 36 -2.10 9.82 -3.98
C ASP A 36 -2.43 11.20 -3.35
N LYS A 37 -3.65 11.38 -2.85
CA LYS A 37 -4.01 12.58 -2.08
C LYS A 37 -3.17 12.69 -0.81
N ILE A 38 -2.94 11.59 -0.12
CA ILE A 38 -2.13 11.55 1.09
C ILE A 38 -0.66 11.87 0.79
N ASP A 39 -0.09 11.27 -0.25
CA ASP A 39 1.29 11.53 -0.68
C ASP A 39 1.48 13.03 -1.03
N SER A 40 0.47 13.66 -1.64
CA SER A 40 0.55 15.07 -2.06
C SER A 40 0.37 16.10 -0.94
N ARG A 41 -0.51 15.85 0.05
CA ARG A 41 -0.87 16.84 1.08
C ARG A 41 -0.39 16.50 2.49
N GLY A 42 0.08 15.28 2.70
CA GLY A 42 0.40 14.73 4.01
C GLY A 42 -0.85 14.44 4.84
N LEU A 43 -0.77 13.39 5.68
CA LEU A 43 -1.87 12.93 6.54
C LEU A 43 -2.36 13.97 7.55
N GLY A 44 -1.57 15.00 7.85
CA GLY A 44 -1.93 16.07 8.79
C GLY A 44 -3.03 17.02 8.29
N GLN A 45 -3.41 16.95 7.01
CA GLN A 45 -4.52 17.73 6.44
C GLN A 45 -5.79 16.90 6.20
N PHE A 46 -5.77 15.61 6.56
CA PHE A 46 -6.89 14.70 6.32
C PHE A 46 -7.93 14.81 7.44
N SER A 47 -9.22 14.77 7.08
CA SER A 47 -10.29 14.77 8.08
C SER A 47 -10.29 13.44 8.86
N ILE A 48 -10.75 13.45 10.11
CA ILE A 48 -10.83 12.26 10.97
C ILE A 48 -11.62 11.13 10.27
N ASP A 49 -12.71 11.47 9.58
CA ASP A 49 -13.54 10.52 8.83
C ASP A 49 -12.76 9.83 7.69
N GLU A 50 -11.86 10.60 7.08
CA GLU A 50 -11.06 10.20 5.93
C GLU A 50 -9.92 9.26 6.39
N ILE A 51 -9.37 9.49 7.59
CA ILE A 51 -8.43 8.59 8.28
C ILE A 51 -9.12 7.30 8.72
N LEU A 52 -10.36 7.38 9.21
CA LEU A 52 -11.14 6.21 9.63
C LEU A 52 -11.58 5.32 8.46
N ASN A 53 -11.73 5.89 7.26
CA ASN A 53 -12.13 5.15 6.06
C ASN A 53 -10.97 4.39 5.40
N LEU A 54 -9.72 4.84 5.59
CA LEU A 54 -8.52 4.23 5.01
C LEU A 54 -8.35 2.73 5.36
N PRO A 55 -8.49 2.30 6.63
CA PRO A 55 -8.39 0.89 7.01
C PRO A 55 -9.44 -0.01 6.35
N VAL A 56 -10.63 0.54 6.07
CA VAL A 56 -11.71 -0.20 5.40
C VAL A 56 -11.35 -0.46 3.94
N LEU A 57 -10.89 0.58 3.23
CA LEU A 57 -10.41 0.47 1.85
C LEU A 57 -9.20 -0.48 1.74
N TYR A 58 -8.27 -0.40 2.70
CA TYR A 58 -7.12 -1.30 2.78
C TYR A 58 -7.54 -2.77 2.94
N ARG A 59 -8.48 -3.08 3.85
CA ARG A 59 -9.00 -4.46 4.02
C ARG A 59 -9.67 -5.00 2.76
N SER A 60 -10.40 -4.16 2.01
CA SER A 60 -10.99 -4.57 0.73
C SER A 60 -9.91 -4.95 -0.31
N ALA A 61 -8.85 -4.16 -0.41
CA ALA A 61 -7.71 -4.45 -1.29
C ALA A 61 -6.94 -5.71 -0.85
N MET A 62 -6.73 -5.89 0.46
CA MET A 62 -6.14 -7.12 1.03
C MET A 62 -6.95 -8.38 0.71
N SER A 63 -8.27 -8.32 0.87
CA SER A 63 -9.17 -9.42 0.52
C SER A 63 -9.09 -9.74 -0.98
N SER A 64 -9.03 -8.71 -1.82
CA SER A 64 -8.85 -8.85 -3.27
C SER A 64 -7.51 -9.49 -3.63
N LEU A 65 -6.42 -9.11 -2.93
CA LEU A 65 -5.10 -9.71 -3.10
C LEU A 65 -5.08 -11.19 -2.71
N SER A 66 -5.65 -11.53 -1.56
CA SER A 66 -5.75 -12.92 -1.07
C SER A 66 -6.51 -13.79 -2.08
N MET A 67 -7.63 -13.29 -2.60
CA MET A 67 -8.39 -13.99 -3.63
C MET A 67 -7.63 -14.12 -4.96
N ALA A 68 -6.92 -13.07 -5.39
CA ALA A 68 -6.10 -13.11 -6.61
C ALA A 68 -4.97 -14.15 -6.51
N GLN A 69 -4.35 -14.30 -5.33
CA GLN A 69 -3.35 -15.34 -5.05
C GLN A 69 -3.98 -16.74 -5.04
N SER A 70 -5.16 -16.89 -4.43
CA SER A 70 -5.88 -18.17 -4.36
C SER A 70 -6.29 -18.73 -5.73
N ILE A 71 -6.71 -17.85 -6.65
CA ILE A 71 -7.23 -18.26 -7.96
C ILE A 71 -6.11 -18.31 -9.03
N SER A 72 -4.87 -17.95 -8.68
CA SER A 72 -3.67 -17.99 -9.55
C SER A 72 -3.90 -17.34 -10.92
N LEU A 73 -4.63 -16.21 -10.93
CA LEU A 73 -5.32 -15.75 -12.13
C LEU A 73 -4.46 -14.85 -13.02
N ASP A 74 -3.48 -14.15 -12.45
CA ASP A 74 -2.59 -13.25 -13.18
C ASP A 74 -1.44 -12.75 -12.27
N ARG A 75 -0.19 -13.05 -12.64
CA ARG A 75 1.00 -12.61 -11.88
C ARG A 75 1.15 -11.10 -11.83
N ASN A 76 0.78 -10.39 -12.92
CA ASN A 76 0.89 -8.94 -13.01
C ASN A 76 -0.11 -8.25 -12.07
N MET A 77 -1.34 -8.77 -12.01
CA MET A 77 -2.36 -8.21 -11.10
C MET A 77 -1.99 -8.42 -9.63
N ILE A 78 -1.45 -9.60 -9.28
CA ILE A 78 -0.97 -9.85 -7.93
C ILE A 78 0.13 -8.85 -7.57
N THR A 79 1.10 -8.63 -8.46
CA THR A 79 2.19 -7.66 -8.21
C THR A 79 1.68 -6.24 -8.05
N TYR A 80 0.73 -5.79 -8.87
CA TYR A 80 0.09 -4.49 -8.75
C TYR A 80 -0.61 -4.33 -7.38
N LEU A 81 -1.40 -5.33 -6.97
CA LEU A 81 -2.10 -5.30 -5.69
C LEU A 81 -1.13 -5.35 -4.51
N GLN A 82 -0.04 -6.12 -4.59
CA GLN A 82 1.01 -6.14 -3.57
C GLN A 82 1.65 -4.76 -3.40
N ALA A 83 2.00 -4.09 -4.51
CA ALA A 83 2.59 -2.76 -4.47
C ALA A 83 1.62 -1.72 -3.86
N LEU A 84 0.36 -1.73 -4.31
CA LEU A 84 -0.69 -0.84 -3.79
C LEU A 84 -0.86 -1.02 -2.28
N CYS A 85 -0.89 -2.27 -1.83
CA CYS A 85 -1.09 -2.61 -0.44
C CYS A 85 0.12 -2.31 0.45
N ALA A 86 1.33 -2.56 -0.04
CA ALA A 86 2.56 -2.18 0.67
C ALA A 86 2.61 -0.66 0.87
N ARG A 87 2.26 0.11 -0.18
CA ARG A 87 2.16 1.58 -0.08
C ARG A 87 1.09 1.99 0.93
N ALA A 88 -0.09 1.38 0.89
CA ALA A 88 -1.15 1.64 1.86
C ALA A 88 -0.72 1.34 3.31
N TYR A 89 -0.01 0.24 3.54
CA TYR A 89 0.48 -0.13 4.86
C TYR A 89 1.45 0.91 5.43
N VAL A 90 2.44 1.34 4.65
CA VAL A 90 3.39 2.40 5.05
C VAL A 90 2.65 3.72 5.28
N THR A 91 1.60 3.98 4.50
CA THR A 91 0.78 5.19 4.67
C THR A 91 -0.07 5.16 5.93
N ILE A 92 -0.61 4.00 6.33
CA ILE A 92 -1.49 3.88 7.52
C ILE A 92 -0.67 3.74 8.81
N TYR A 93 0.44 3.01 8.76
CA TYR A 93 1.20 2.60 9.94
C TYR A 93 2.62 3.18 10.01
N GLY A 94 3.07 3.89 8.97
CA GLY A 94 4.41 4.45 8.92
C GLY A 94 4.61 5.56 9.96
N PRO A 95 5.86 5.79 10.42
CA PRO A 95 6.16 6.88 11.33
C PRO A 95 5.88 8.23 10.66
N HIS A 96 4.80 8.89 11.07
CA HIS A 96 4.38 10.19 10.55
C HIS A 96 5.18 11.37 11.10
N THR A 97 6.34 11.11 11.72
CA THR A 97 7.24 12.17 12.15
C THR A 97 7.78 12.83 10.90
N ARG A 98 7.35 14.07 10.67
CA ARG A 98 7.79 14.90 9.55
C ARG A 98 9.31 14.86 9.56
N PHE A 99 9.95 14.27 8.53
CA PHE A 99 11.41 14.14 8.49
C PHE A 99 12.12 15.47 8.78
N LYS A 100 11.51 16.60 8.40
CA LYS A 100 11.97 17.95 8.73
C LYS A 100 12.03 18.22 10.24
N ASP A 101 11.07 17.73 11.03
CA ASP A 101 11.04 17.90 12.49
C ASP A 101 12.09 17.00 13.17
N VAL A 102 12.34 15.81 12.63
CA VAL A 102 13.43 14.93 13.11
C VAL A 102 14.79 15.56 12.83
N VAL A 103 15.00 16.04 11.60
CA VAL A 103 16.25 16.70 11.18
C VAL A 103 16.44 17.99 11.96
N SER A 104 15.43 18.85 12.07
CA SER A 104 15.54 20.09 12.82
C SER A 104 15.78 19.84 14.31
N SER A 105 15.08 18.89 14.93
CA SER A 105 15.33 18.47 16.31
C SER A 105 16.74 17.94 16.52
N PHE A 106 17.27 17.18 15.56
CA PHE A 106 18.63 16.66 15.63
C PHE A 106 19.67 17.80 15.60
N PHE A 107 19.56 18.73 14.65
CA PHE A 107 20.50 19.86 14.55
C PHE A 107 20.31 20.91 15.68
N LEU A 108 19.09 21.11 16.17
CA LEU A 108 18.81 22.12 17.20
C LEU A 108 19.02 21.60 18.63
N LYS A 109 18.82 20.31 18.88
CA LYS A 109 18.90 19.73 20.24
C LYS A 109 20.05 18.74 20.37
N ALA A 110 20.10 17.73 19.50
CA ALA A 110 21.08 16.64 19.65
C ALA A 110 22.51 17.10 19.37
N TRP A 111 22.70 17.93 18.35
CA TRP A 111 24.01 18.47 17.96
C TRP A 111 24.68 19.33 19.04
N PRO A 112 24.04 20.40 19.57
CA PRO A 112 24.66 21.20 20.62
C PRO A 112 24.84 20.43 21.94
N GLN A 113 23.99 19.43 22.23
CA GLN A 113 24.20 18.55 23.38
C GLN A 113 25.41 17.64 23.21
N ALA A 114 25.62 17.08 22.01
CA ALA A 114 26.79 16.25 21.72
C ALA A 114 28.10 17.06 21.83
N ILE A 115 28.11 18.29 21.30
CA ILE A 115 29.26 19.19 21.43
C ILE A 115 29.54 19.54 22.89
N ARG A 116 28.52 19.86 23.69
CA ARG A 116 28.69 20.14 25.13
C ARG A 116 29.25 18.95 25.90
N LYS A 117 28.81 17.72 25.57
CA LYS A 117 29.34 16.51 26.19
C LYS A 117 30.82 16.29 25.84
N LEU A 118 31.19 16.44 24.57
CA LEU A 118 32.59 16.35 24.14
C LEU A 118 33.46 17.43 24.79
N ALA A 119 32.96 18.67 24.88
CA ALA A 119 33.69 19.75 25.54
C ALA A 119 33.88 19.53 27.05
N ALA A 120 32.92 18.91 27.73
CA ALA A 120 33.02 18.57 29.14
C ALA A 120 33.96 17.37 29.41
N GLU A 121 34.24 16.55 28.41
CA GLU A 121 35.18 15.43 28.51
C GLU A 121 36.63 15.86 28.17
N LEU A 122 36.78 16.93 27.38
CA LEU A 122 38.07 17.50 26.98
C LEU A 122 38.65 18.53 27.97
N TRP A 123 37.90 18.92 28.99
CA TRP A 123 38.30 19.92 30.00
C TRP A 123 38.30 19.32 31.41
#